data_AF-A0A943UX26-F1
#
_entry.id   AF-A0A943UX26-F1
#
_cell.length_a   1.000
_cell.length_b   1.000
_cell.length_c   1.000
_cell.angle_alpha   90.00
_cell.angle_beta   90.00
_cell.angle_gamma   90.00
#
_symmetry.space_group_name_H-M   'P 1'
#
loop_
_entity.id
_entity.type
_entity.pdbx_description
1 polymer ?
#
loop_
_entity_poly.entity_id
_entity_poly.type
_entity_poly.pdbx_seq_one_letter_code
_entity_poly.pdbx_strand_id
1 'polypeptide(L)'
;MSKKQAKKNAARKREATEEERRRLLESVPQVNIGALFLPPIWGPAHGLWAAIAFYPLWLVADTCFVNAFAERTPLAIAVGLVVFVGLTAVTAAFSVISQKYAFWRALAMGVSKEAYGKRQRIWAVVSVVAGLAMIAAATYYNVCLNPRLAGVFF
;
A
#
# COMPACT_ATOMS: atom_id res chain seq x y z
N MET A 1 -13.14 28.61 -39.15
CA MET A 1 -13.31 27.21 -38.69
C MET A 1 -14.70 27.06 -38.06
N SER A 2 -15.53 26.10 -38.50
CA SER A 2 -16.88 25.91 -37.93
C SER A 2 -16.82 25.41 -36.48
N LYS A 3 -17.71 25.88 -35.59
CA LYS A 3 -17.84 25.42 -34.19
C LYS A 3 -17.94 23.89 -34.08
N LYS A 4 -18.56 23.24 -35.08
CA LYS A 4 -18.68 21.77 -35.17
C LYS A 4 -17.33 21.07 -35.40
N GLN A 5 -16.45 21.67 -36.20
CA GLN A 5 -15.10 21.16 -36.48
C GLN A 5 -14.16 21.36 -35.29
N ALA A 6 -14.26 22.51 -34.61
CA ALA A 6 -13.51 22.76 -33.37
C ALA A 6 -13.87 21.75 -32.27
N LYS A 7 -15.17 21.47 -32.08
CA LYS A 7 -15.65 20.47 -31.12
C LYS A 7 -15.14 19.05 -31.46
N LYS A 8 -15.18 18.66 -32.74
CA LYS A 8 -14.67 17.35 -33.20
C LYS A 8 -13.17 17.22 -32.98
N ASN A 9 -12.39 18.26 -33.29
CA ASN A 9 -10.93 18.24 -33.08
C ASN A 9 -10.55 18.20 -31.59
N ALA A 10 -11.30 18.89 -30.73
CA ALA A 10 -11.11 18.85 -29.29
C ALA A 10 -11.43 17.46 -28.71
N ALA A 11 -12.52 16.82 -29.16
CA ALA A 11 -12.86 15.45 -28.77
C ALA A 11 -11.75 14.47 -29.17
N ARG A 12 -11.30 14.49 -30.42
CA ARG A 12 -10.21 13.63 -30.91
C ARG A 12 -8.90 13.82 -30.15
N LYS A 13 -8.56 15.07 -29.78
CA LYS A 13 -7.38 15.35 -28.95
C LYS A 13 -7.53 14.75 -27.56
N ARG A 14 -8.70 14.87 -26.92
CA ARG A 14 -8.96 14.27 -25.60
C ARG A 14 -8.87 12.75 -25.63
N GLU A 15 -9.44 12.13 -26.67
CA GLU A 15 -9.36 10.67 -26.88
C GLU A 15 -7.91 10.21 -27.04
N ALA A 16 -7.13 10.86 -27.92
CA ALA A 16 -5.71 10.54 -28.11
C ALA A 16 -4.88 10.71 -26.82
N THR A 17 -5.13 11.77 -26.05
CA THR A 17 -4.47 11.98 -24.75
C THR A 17 -4.85 10.91 -23.73
N GLU A 18 -6.12 10.50 -23.68
CA GLU A 18 -6.58 9.46 -22.77
C GLU A 18 -6.03 8.07 -23.16
N GLU A 19 -5.92 7.78 -24.46
CA GLU A 19 -5.27 6.56 -24.94
C GLU A 19 -3.79 6.50 -24.56
N GLU A 20 -3.06 7.60 -24.75
CA GLU A 20 -1.66 7.70 -24.33
C GLU A 20 -1.53 7.50 -22.81
N ARG A 21 -2.44 8.12 -22.04
CA ARG A 21 -2.51 7.99 -20.58
C ARG A 21 -2.70 6.54 -20.15
N ARG A 22 -3.61 5.81 -20.81
CA ARG A 22 -3.87 4.38 -20.55
C ARG A 22 -2.66 3.52 -20.88
N ARG A 23 -2.05 3.72 -22.06
CA ARG A 23 -0.84 2.99 -22.47
C ARG A 23 0.30 3.18 -21.46
N LEU A 24 0.48 4.40 -20.94
CA LEU A 24 1.47 4.67 -19.90
C LEU A 24 1.17 3.91 -18.60
N LEU A 25 -0.10 3.85 -18.17
CA LEU A 25 -0.51 3.14 -16.96
C LEU A 25 -0.43 1.62 -17.08
N GLU A 26 -0.77 1.06 -18.23
CA GLU A 26 -0.63 -0.37 -18.50
C GLU A 26 0.84 -0.81 -18.49
N SER A 27 1.74 0.13 -18.79
CA SER A 27 3.17 -0.13 -18.85
C SER A 27 3.89 -0.13 -17.49
N VAL A 28 3.19 0.24 -16.41
CA VAL A 28 3.71 0.14 -15.04
C VAL A 28 3.02 -1.01 -14.29
N PRO A 29 3.69 -1.66 -13.34
CA PRO A 29 3.07 -2.69 -12.52
C PRO A 29 1.82 -2.14 -11.84
N GLN A 30 0.72 -2.89 -11.84
CA GLN A 30 -0.55 -2.45 -11.24
C GLN A 30 -0.51 -2.44 -9.72
N VAL A 31 0.29 -3.32 -9.12
CA VAL A 31 0.48 -3.45 -7.66
C VAL A 31 1.85 -2.89 -7.30
N ASN A 32 1.89 -1.99 -6.32
CA ASN A 32 3.14 -1.54 -5.74
C ASN A 32 3.54 -2.41 -4.55
N ILE A 33 4.57 -3.24 -4.73
CA ILE A 33 5.10 -4.12 -3.68
C ILE A 33 5.66 -3.32 -2.50
N GLY A 34 6.29 -2.17 -2.78
CA GLY A 34 6.79 -1.26 -1.76
C GLY A 34 5.69 -0.78 -0.81
N ALA A 35 4.58 -0.35 -1.40
CA ALA A 35 3.38 0.11 -0.71
C ALA A 35 2.62 -1.02 0.01
N LEU A 36 2.69 -2.25 -0.51
CA LEU A 36 2.01 -3.41 0.05
C LEU A 36 2.66 -3.87 1.37
N PHE A 37 3.99 -3.91 1.42
CA PHE A 37 4.71 -4.41 2.61
C PHE A 37 5.07 -3.32 3.61
N LEU A 38 5.27 -2.08 3.15
CA LEU A 38 5.68 -0.98 4.01
C LEU A 38 4.94 0.33 3.68
N PRO A 39 3.59 0.33 3.70
CA PRO A 39 2.79 1.50 3.38
C PRO A 39 3.17 2.77 4.14
N PRO A 40 3.46 2.75 5.47
CA PRO A 40 3.66 3.99 6.20
C PRO A 40 5.01 4.67 5.95
N ILE A 41 5.97 3.97 5.32
CA ILE A 41 7.26 4.56 4.91
C ILE A 41 7.25 4.85 3.42
N TRP A 42 6.81 3.88 2.61
CA TRP A 42 6.78 4.04 1.16
C TRP A 42 5.83 5.17 0.74
N GLY A 43 4.66 5.31 1.36
CA GLY A 43 3.68 6.34 1.02
C GLY A 43 4.23 7.76 1.16
N PRO A 44 4.73 8.18 2.33
CA PRO A 44 5.34 9.50 2.52
C PRO A 44 6.53 9.77 1.60
N ALA A 45 7.36 8.77 1.33
CA ALA A 45 8.47 8.88 0.38
C ALA A 45 8.01 9.22 -1.06
N HIS A 46 6.75 8.92 -1.39
CA HIS A 46 6.12 9.24 -2.67
C HIS A 46 5.08 10.37 -2.55
N GLY A 47 5.07 11.08 -1.41
CA GLY A 47 4.24 12.25 -1.16
C GLY A 47 2.80 11.93 -0.74
N LEU A 48 2.50 10.67 -0.38
CA LEU A 48 1.23 10.23 0.22
C LEU A 48 1.35 10.20 1.75
N TRP A 49 1.45 11.38 2.35
CA TRP A 49 1.65 11.52 3.81
C TRP A 49 0.56 10.87 4.66
N ALA A 50 -0.68 10.81 4.17
CA ALA A 50 -1.78 10.13 4.84
C ALA A 50 -1.49 8.64 5.13
N ALA A 51 -0.57 8.01 4.39
CA ALA A 51 -0.16 6.64 4.64
C ALA A 51 0.55 6.43 5.99
N ILE A 52 0.99 7.50 6.68
CA ILE A 52 1.48 7.40 8.07
C ILE A 52 0.39 6.82 8.99
N ALA A 53 -0.89 7.00 8.67
CA ALA A 53 -2.00 6.41 9.42
C ALA A 53 -1.99 4.86 9.42
N PHE A 54 -1.21 4.21 8.56
CA PHE A 54 -1.00 2.76 8.66
C PHE A 54 -0.27 2.36 9.94
N TYR A 55 0.55 3.23 10.55
CA TYR A 55 1.19 2.91 11.83
C TYR A 55 0.18 2.66 12.96
N PRO A 56 -0.72 3.60 13.32
CA PRO A 56 -1.73 3.32 14.33
C PRO A 56 -2.68 2.20 13.91
N LEU A 57 -2.97 2.04 12.61
CA LEU A 57 -3.76 0.91 12.12
C LEU A 57 -3.10 -0.45 12.40
N TRP A 58 -1.78 -0.55 12.20
CA TRP A 58 -1.00 -1.74 12.53
C TRP A 58 -1.01 -2.04 14.02
N LEU A 59 -0.91 -1.03 14.89
CA LEU A 59 -1.00 -1.22 16.35
C LEU A 59 -2.37 -1.75 16.79
N VAL A 60 -3.46 -1.24 16.20
CA VAL A 60 -4.80 -1.76 16.45
C VAL A 60 -4.91 -3.22 16.02
N ALA A 61 -4.42 -3.54 14.82
CA ALA A 61 -4.44 -4.91 14.31
C ALA A 61 -3.64 -5.87 15.19
N ASP A 62 -2.44 -5.48 15.58
CA ASP A 62 -1.58 -6.27 16.47
C ASP A 62 -2.28 -6.56 17.82
N THR A 63 -2.91 -5.54 18.40
CA THR A 63 -3.68 -5.68 19.64
C THR A 63 -4.86 -6.66 19.48
N CYS A 64 -5.60 -6.58 18.37
CA CYS A 64 -6.68 -7.51 18.08
C CYS A 64 -6.18 -8.95 17.91
N PHE A 65 -5.04 -9.16 17.27
CA PHE A 65 -4.44 -10.49 17.12
C PHE A 65 -3.99 -11.06 18.45
N VAL A 66 -3.29 -10.26 19.27
CA VAL A 66 -2.90 -10.64 20.63
C VAL A 66 -4.13 -11.06 21.45
N ASN A 67 -5.21 -10.27 21.43
CA ASN A 67 -6.43 -10.59 22.18
C ASN A 67 -7.13 -11.85 21.66
N ALA A 68 -7.13 -12.08 20.34
CA ALA A 68 -7.68 -13.30 19.76
C ALA A 68 -6.94 -14.55 20.28
N PHE A 69 -5.61 -14.48 20.41
CA PHE A 69 -4.79 -15.57 20.93
C PHE A 69 -4.85 -15.73 22.45
N ALA A 70 -4.87 -14.64 23.21
CA ALA A 70 -4.88 -14.66 24.67
C ALA A 70 -6.22 -15.17 25.21
N GLU A 71 -7.33 -14.55 24.78
CA GLU A 71 -8.66 -14.77 25.34
C GLU A 71 -9.38 -15.98 24.74
N ARG A 72 -9.10 -16.29 23.46
CA ARG A 72 -9.69 -17.42 22.70
C ARG A 72 -11.22 -17.47 22.71
N THR A 73 -11.90 -16.37 23.02
CA THR A 73 -13.36 -16.29 22.96
C THR A 73 -13.83 -16.14 21.51
N PRO A 74 -15.05 -16.61 21.17
CA PRO A 74 -15.59 -16.45 19.81
C PRO A 74 -15.59 -15.00 19.33
N LEU A 75 -15.91 -14.04 20.22
CA LEU A 75 -15.91 -12.62 19.90
C LEU A 75 -14.49 -12.11 19.57
N ALA A 76 -13.49 -12.44 20.39
CA ALA A 76 -12.12 -12.00 20.16
C ALA A 76 -11.56 -12.55 18.84
N ILE A 77 -11.83 -13.83 18.54
CA ILE A 77 -11.45 -14.47 17.28
C ILE A 77 -12.16 -13.79 16.10
N ALA A 78 -13.48 -13.55 16.19
CA ALA A 78 -14.23 -12.90 15.13
C ALA A 78 -13.72 -11.49 14.84
N VAL A 79 -13.45 -10.69 15.87
CA VAL A 79 -12.87 -9.34 15.72
C VAL A 79 -11.47 -9.42 15.08
N GLY A 80 -10.62 -10.34 15.54
CA GLY A 80 -9.30 -10.57 14.96
C GLY A 80 -9.38 -10.89 13.46
N LEU A 81 -10.29 -11.79 13.06
CA LEU A 81 -10.50 -12.14 11.65
C LEU A 81 -11.01 -10.96 10.82
N VAL A 82 -11.98 -10.18 11.33
CA VAL A 82 -12.50 -8.99 10.65
C VAL A 82 -11.38 -7.98 10.43
N VAL A 83 -10.54 -7.74 11.44
CA VAL A 83 -9.42 -6.80 11.35
C VAL A 83 -8.36 -7.31 10.39
N PHE A 84 -8.04 -8.62 10.39
CA PHE A 84 -7.10 -9.23 9.45
C PHE A 84 -7.56 -9.05 7.99
N VAL A 85 -8.81 -9.38 7.69
CA VAL A 85 -9.38 -9.24 6.34
C VAL A 85 -9.45 -7.77 5.94
N GLY A 86 -9.92 -6.90 6.83
CA GLY A 86 -10.04 -5.46 6.60
C GLY A 86 -8.69 -4.80 6.33
N LEU A 87 -7.68 -5.08 7.15
CA LEU A 87 -6.33 -4.55 6.97
C LEU A 87 -5.71 -5.05 5.66
N THR A 88 -5.86 -6.34 5.36
CA THR A 88 -5.35 -6.92 4.10
C THR A 88 -6.00 -6.25 2.89
N ALA A 89 -7.33 -6.09 2.89
CA ALA A 89 -8.07 -5.47 1.80
C ALA A 89 -7.69 -4.00 1.62
N VAL A 90 -7.61 -3.22 2.71
CA VAL A 90 -7.20 -1.80 2.66
C VAL A 90 -5.77 -1.65 2.17
N THR A 91 -4.85 -2.51 2.62
CA THR A 91 -3.44 -2.47 2.19
C THR A 91 -3.30 -2.84 0.71
N ALA A 92 -4.02 -3.87 0.26
CA ALA A 92 -4.05 -4.26 -1.15
C ALA A 92 -4.64 -3.14 -2.02
N ALA A 93 -5.77 -2.56 -1.64
CA ALA A 93 -6.36 -1.42 -2.34
C ALA A 93 -5.41 -0.22 -2.39
N PHE A 94 -4.76 0.10 -1.25
CA PHE A 94 -3.76 1.16 -1.18
C PHE A 94 -2.61 0.89 -2.15
N SER A 95 -2.07 -0.34 -2.21
CA SER A 95 -0.96 -0.69 -3.10
C SER A 95 -1.26 -0.49 -4.59
N VAL A 96 -2.52 -0.64 -4.99
CA VAL A 96 -2.97 -0.45 -6.39
C VAL A 96 -3.26 1.01 -6.69
N ILE A 97 -3.97 1.71 -5.79
CA ILE A 97 -4.38 3.10 -5.99
C ILE A 97 -3.16 4.03 -5.94
N SER A 98 -2.31 3.83 -4.94
CA SER A 98 -1.13 4.66 -4.71
C SER A 98 -0.11 4.56 -5.84
N GLN A 99 -0.02 3.41 -6.50
CA GLN A 99 0.89 3.20 -7.63
C GLN A 99 0.61 4.15 -8.79
N LYS A 100 -0.67 4.33 -9.13
CA LYS A 100 -1.09 5.24 -10.20
C LYS A 100 -0.75 6.68 -9.83
N TYR A 101 -1.06 7.07 -8.58
CA TYR A 101 -0.76 8.41 -8.07
C TYR A 101 0.75 8.70 -8.09
N ALA A 102 1.56 7.81 -7.53
CA ALA A 102 3.00 7.97 -7.43
C ALA A 102 3.66 8.08 -8.81
N PHE A 103 3.19 7.29 -9.78
CA PHE A 103 3.68 7.36 -11.16
C PHE A 103 3.37 8.71 -11.81
N TRP A 104 2.11 9.18 -11.75
CA TRP A 104 1.75 10.48 -12.33
C TRP A 104 2.49 11.64 -11.68
N ARG A 105 2.66 11.58 -10.37
CA ARG A 105 3.45 12.59 -9.64
C ARG A 105 4.91 12.58 -10.07
N ALA A 106 5.52 11.40 -10.23
CA ALA A 106 6.89 11.28 -10.70
C ALA A 106 7.07 11.88 -12.12
N LEU A 107 6.17 11.56 -13.04
CA LEU A 107 6.17 12.15 -14.39
C LEU A 107 6.01 13.68 -14.34
N ALA A 108 5.09 14.19 -13.52
CA ALA A 108 4.89 15.63 -13.35
C ALA A 108 6.13 16.36 -12.78
N MET A 109 6.96 15.65 -12.02
CA MET A 109 8.25 16.15 -11.52
C MET A 109 9.40 15.95 -12.52
N GLY A 110 9.11 15.54 -13.76
CA GLY A 110 10.12 15.34 -14.81
C GLY A 110 10.93 14.04 -14.69
N VAL A 111 10.52 13.11 -13.83
CA VAL A 111 11.20 11.81 -13.69
C VAL A 111 10.80 10.91 -14.86
N SER A 112 11.79 10.34 -15.57
CA SER A 112 11.51 9.39 -16.64
C SER A 112 10.91 8.09 -16.10
N LYS A 113 10.19 7.37 -16.96
CA LYS A 113 9.56 6.09 -16.62
C LYS A 113 10.59 5.06 -16.15
N GLU A 114 11.74 4.99 -16.80
CA GLU A 114 12.81 4.04 -16.50
C GLU A 114 13.41 4.33 -15.12
N ALA A 115 13.63 5.60 -14.82
CA ALA A 115 14.13 6.04 -13.53
C ALA A 115 13.12 5.72 -12.41
N TYR A 116 11.82 5.97 -12.64
CA TYR A 116 10.76 5.57 -11.71
C TYR A 116 10.74 4.05 -11.49
N GLY A 117 10.79 3.26 -12.56
CA GLY A 117 10.79 1.80 -12.49
C GLY A 117 11.98 1.25 -11.70
N LYS A 118 13.19 1.80 -11.91
CA LYS A 118 14.38 1.42 -11.13
C LYS A 118 14.19 1.71 -9.64
N ARG A 119 13.65 2.89 -9.29
CA ARG A 119 13.35 3.23 -7.89
C ARG A 119 12.30 2.30 -7.29
N GLN A 120 11.24 1.97 -8.01
CA GLN A 120 10.21 1.06 -7.49
C GLN A 120 10.73 -0.36 -7.24
N ARG A 121 11.68 -0.86 -8.04
CA ARG A 121 12.33 -2.15 -7.77
C ARG A 121 13.15 -2.13 -6.48
N ILE A 122 13.90 -1.05 -6.24
CA ILE A 122 14.65 -0.88 -4.99
C ILE A 122 13.69 -0.83 -3.81
N TRP A 123 12.64 -0.01 -3.89
CA TRP A 123 11.60 0.08 -2.86
C TRP A 123 10.90 -1.26 -2.63
N ALA A 124 10.62 -2.04 -3.66
CA ALA A 124 10.03 -3.37 -3.49
C ALA A 124 10.93 -4.27 -2.62
N VAL A 125 12.22 -4.34 -2.93
CA VAL A 125 13.18 -5.14 -2.15
C VAL A 125 13.28 -4.63 -0.71
N VAL A 126 13.50 -3.32 -0.54
CA VAL A 126 13.65 -2.70 0.79
C VAL A 126 12.40 -2.90 1.63
N SER A 127 11.21 -2.65 1.09
CA SER A 127 9.95 -2.79 1.82
C SER A 127 9.64 -4.23 2.17
N VAL A 128 9.94 -5.20 1.30
CA VAL A 128 9.74 -6.63 1.62
C VAL A 128 10.63 -7.04 2.78
N VAL A 129 11.93 -6.73 2.72
CA VAL A 129 12.87 -7.09 3.79
C VAL A 129 12.48 -6.40 5.10
N ALA A 130 12.23 -5.09 5.08
CA ALA A 130 11.84 -4.34 6.27
C ALA A 130 10.48 -4.78 6.82
N GLY A 131 9.50 -5.02 5.96
CA GLY A 131 8.16 -5.48 6.35
C GLY A 131 8.21 -6.86 7.02
N LEU A 132 8.97 -7.81 6.46
CA LEU A 132 9.17 -9.12 7.08
C LEU A 132 9.91 -9.02 8.41
N ALA A 133 10.96 -8.19 8.48
CA ALA A 133 11.68 -7.94 9.74
C ALA A 133 10.76 -7.34 10.81
N MET A 134 9.88 -6.41 10.44
CA MET A 134 8.89 -5.83 11.37
C MET A 134 7.88 -6.87 11.87
N ILE A 135 7.35 -7.72 10.99
CA ILE A 135 6.43 -8.80 11.38
C ILE A 135 7.13 -9.77 12.35
N ALA A 136 8.38 -10.15 12.05
CA ALA A 136 9.17 -11.03 12.91
C ALA A 136 9.43 -10.38 14.28
N ALA A 137 9.81 -9.09 14.30
CA ALA A 137 10.05 -8.35 15.54
C ALA A 137 8.79 -8.19 16.38
N ALA A 138 7.65 -7.84 15.76
CA ALA A 138 6.36 -7.71 16.44
C ALA A 138 5.90 -9.07 17.01
N THR A 139 6.08 -10.14 16.24
CA THR A 139 5.74 -11.50 16.67
C THR A 139 6.62 -11.93 17.84
N TYR A 140 7.94 -11.70 17.77
CA TYR A 140 8.87 -11.99 18.86
C TYR A 140 8.51 -11.20 20.12
N TYR A 141 8.25 -9.89 19.99
CA TYR A 141 7.81 -9.05 21.11
C TYR A 141 6.55 -9.62 21.75
N ASN A 142 5.54 -9.96 20.95
CA ASN A 142 4.28 -10.48 21.46
C ASN A 142 4.41 -11.86 22.11
N VAL A 143 5.19 -12.78 21.55
CA VAL A 143 5.31 -14.13 22.10
C VAL A 143 6.23 -14.18 23.33
N CYS A 144 7.33 -13.41 23.32
CA CYS A 144 8.38 -13.55 24.33
C CYS A 144 8.35 -12.47 25.42
N LEU A 145 7.86 -11.26 25.11
CA LEU A 145 7.99 -10.10 26.01
C LEU A 145 6.65 -9.54 26.49
N ASN A 146 5.58 -9.67 25.70
CA ASN A 146 4.26 -9.17 26.07
C ASN A 146 3.69 -10.02 27.22
N PRO A 147 3.45 -9.45 28.42
CA PRO A 147 3.00 -10.21 29.59
C PRO A 147 1.67 -10.95 29.41
N ARG A 148 0.86 -10.57 28.42
CA ARG A 148 -0.40 -11.26 28.11
C ARG A 148 -0.21 -12.61 27.44
N LEU A 149 0.91 -12.81 26.75
CA LEU A 149 1.20 -14.03 25.98
C LEU A 149 2.49 -14.71 26.46
N ALA A 150 3.39 -13.99 27.13
CA ALA A 150 4.57 -14.55 27.76
C ALA A 150 4.15 -15.61 28.79
N GLY A 151 4.58 -16.86 28.58
CA GLY A 151 4.15 -18.03 29.38
C GLY A 151 2.99 -18.84 28.79
N VAL A 152 2.45 -18.47 27.63
CA VAL A 152 1.51 -19.34 26.88
C VAL A 152 2.25 -20.48 26.16
N PHE A 153 3.53 -20.28 25.83
CA PHE A 153 4.35 -21.21 25.06
C PHE A 153 5.51 -21.86 25.86
N PHE A 154 5.61 -21.57 27.17
CA PHE A 154 6.64 -22.10 28.07
C PHE A 154 6.02 -22.55 29.40
#